data_AF-A0A7Y5GQZ6-F1
#
_entry.id   AF-A0A7Y5GQZ6-F1
#
_cell.length_a   1.000
_cell.length_b   1.000
_cell.length_c   1.000
_cell.angle_alpha   90.00
_cell.angle_beta   90.00
_cell.angle_gamma   90.00
#
_symmetry.space_group_name_H-M   'P 1'
#
loop_
_entity.id
_entity.type
_entity.pdbx_description
1 polymer ?
#
loop_
_entity_poly.entity_id
_entity_poly.type
_entity_poly.pdbx_seq_one_letter_code
_entity_poly.pdbx_strand_id
1 'polypeptide(L)' 'MIAFLDSTDFEDAIRNAVSLGGDSDTLACITGGIAEAFYKEIPEYIIDKALGLLPKELTEIAEKFSQLKIKN' A
#
# COMPACT_ATOMS: atom_id res chain seq x y z
N MET A 1 -2.43 8.60 -8.91
CA MET A 1 -3.77 9.22 -8.69
C MET A 1 -4.79 8.75 -9.71
N ILE A 2 -4.54 8.87 -11.03
CA ILE A 2 -5.42 8.26 -12.06
C ILE A 2 -5.63 6.76 -11.79
N ALA A 3 -4.56 6.02 -11.47
CA ALA A 3 -4.62 4.61 -11.09
C ALA A 3 -5.57 4.28 -9.92
N PHE A 4 -5.67 5.16 -8.91
CA PHE A 4 -6.58 4.98 -7.78
C PHE A 4 -8.03 5.32 -8.17
N LEU A 5 -8.22 6.41 -8.91
CA LEU A 5 -9.56 6.86 -9.30
C LEU A 5 -10.28 5.85 -10.21
N ASP A 6 -9.52 5.02 -10.93
CA ASP A 6 -10.03 3.98 -11.83
C ASP A 6 -9.98 2.57 -11.20
N SER A 7 -9.74 2.47 -9.88
CA SER A 7 -9.61 1.17 -9.20
C SER A 7 -10.86 0.73 -8.43
N THR A 8 -11.03 -0.59 -8.25
CA THR A 8 -12.12 -1.16 -7.43
C THR A 8 -11.68 -1.63 -6.04
N ASP A 9 -10.39 -1.90 -5.86
CA ASP A 9 -9.81 -2.32 -4.59
C ASP A 9 -8.31 -1.95 -4.52
N PHE A 10 -7.66 -2.27 -3.40
CA PHE A 10 -6.25 -1.95 -3.18
C PHE A 10 -5.34 -2.59 -4.23
N GLU A 11 -5.55 -3.88 -4.55
CA GLU A 11 -4.66 -4.58 -5.49
C GLU A 11 -4.81 -4.00 -6.89
N ASP A 12 -6.04 -3.75 -7.32
CA ASP A 12 -6.35 -3.13 -8.61
C ASP A 12 -5.70 -1.74 -8.71
N ALA A 13 -5.76 -0.93 -7.66
CA ALA A 13 -5.10 0.38 -7.60
C ALA A 13 -3.57 0.28 -7.81
N ILE A 14 -2.93 -0.69 -7.16
CA ILE A 14 -1.49 -0.93 -7.29
C ILE A 14 -1.14 -1.47 -8.68
N ARG A 15 -1.93 -2.42 -9.21
CA ARG A 15 -1.73 -2.98 -10.56
C ARG A 15 -1.85 -1.91 -11.63
N ASN A 16 -2.83 -1.02 -11.49
CA ASN A 16 -3.00 0.13 -12.37
C ASN A 16 -1.79 1.08 -12.27
N ALA A 17 -1.31 1.38 -11.06
CA ALA A 17 -0.14 2.24 -10.86
C ALA A 17 1.13 1.67 -11.50
N VAL A 18 1.37 0.36 -11.38
CA VAL A 18 2.51 -0.32 -12.03
C VAL A 18 2.36 -0.33 -13.55
N SER A 19 1.15 -0.58 -14.06
CA SER A 19 0.85 -0.68 -15.49
C SER A 19 0.96 0.66 -16.24
N LEU A 20 0.79 1.79 -15.54
CA LEU A 20 1.05 3.12 -16.11
C LEU A 20 2.52 3.35 -16.47
N GLY A 21 3.43 2.57 -15.86
CA GLY A 21 4.87 2.65 -16.12
C GLY A 21 5.51 3.96 -15.65
N GLY A 22 6.74 4.21 -16.12
CA GLY A 22 7.55 5.34 -15.68
C GLY A 22 8.17 5.11 -14.30
N ASP A 23 8.04 6.07 -13.39
CA ASP A 23 8.45 5.93 -11.99
C ASP A 23 7.35 5.21 -11.18
N SER A 24 7.17 3.93 -11.50
CA SER A 24 6.14 3.07 -10.91
C SER A 24 6.30 2.96 -9.40
N ASP A 25 7.53 3.03 -8.87
CA ASP A 25 7.81 2.94 -7.44
C ASP A 25 7.19 4.12 -6.69
N THR A 26 7.44 5.35 -7.16
CA THR A 26 6.83 6.56 -6.60
C THR A 26 5.31 6.56 -6.77
N LEU A 27 4.81 6.17 -7.95
CA LEU A 27 3.38 6.14 -8.25
C LEU A 27 2.63 5.13 -7.36
N ALA A 28 3.16 3.93 -7.21
CA ALA A 28 2.57 2.87 -6.40
C ALA A 28 2.64 3.21 -4.91
N CYS A 29 3.73 3.84 -4.44
CA CYS A 29 3.85 4.30 -3.06
C CYS A 29 2.74 5.29 -2.67
N ILE A 30 2.53 6.33 -3.49
CA ILE A 30 1.47 7.32 -3.25
C ILE A 30 0.08 6.71 -3.42
N THR A 31 -0.13 5.92 -4.49
CA THR A 31 -1.41 5.27 -4.78
C THR A 31 -1.81 4.30 -3.67
N GLY A 32 -0.86 3.51 -3.15
CA GLY A 32 -1.05 2.58 -2.05
C GLY A 32 -1.48 3.26 -0.75
N GLY A 33 -0.84 4.39 -0.38
CA GLY A 33 -1.26 5.14 0.81
C GLY A 33 -2.69 5.68 0.73
N ILE A 34 -3.13 6.11 -0.45
CA ILE A 34 -4.52 6.56 -0.69
C ILE A 34 -5.48 5.35 -0.66
N ALA A 35 -5.13 4.27 -1.36
CA ALA A 35 -5.93 3.06 -1.45
C ALA A 35 -6.13 2.39 -0.08
N GLU A 36 -5.07 2.28 0.74
CA GLU A 36 -5.14 1.79 2.12
C GLU A 36 -6.19 2.58 2.92
N ALA A 37 -6.09 3.91 2.89
CA ALA A 37 -6.97 4.78 3.66
C ALA A 37 -8.44 4.74 3.19
N PHE A 38 -8.66 4.57 1.88
CA PHE A 38 -9.99 4.57 1.28
C PHE A 38 -10.68 3.21 1.40
N TYR A 39 -10.05 2.14 0.92
CA TYR A 39 -10.62 0.79 0.93
C TYR A 39 -10.57 0.14 2.31
N LYS A 40 -9.67 0.58 3.19
CA LYS A 40 -9.49 0.08 4.57
C LYS A 40 -9.16 -1.41 4.64
N GLU A 41 -8.77 -2.01 3.52
CA GLU A 41 -8.40 -3.39 3.39
C GLU A 41 -7.22 -3.49 2.43
N ILE A 42 -6.21 -4.27 2.82
CA ILE A 42 -5.10 -4.69 1.96
C ILE A 42 -5.07 -6.21 2.03
N PRO A 43 -5.02 -6.93 0.89
CA PRO A 43 -4.90 -8.38 0.90
C PRO A 43 -3.70 -8.86 1.73
N GLU A 44 -3.91 -9.82 2.62
CA GLU A 44 -2.88 -10.30 3.57
C GLU A 44 -1.60 -10.74 2.87
N TYR A 45 -1.70 -11.45 1.74
CA TYR A 45 -0.52 -11.91 1.00
C TYR A 45 0.34 -10.75 0.46
N ILE A 46 -0.24 -9.57 0.21
CA ILE A 46 0.50 -8.37 -0.17
C ILE A 46 1.23 -7.80 1.04
N ILE A 47 0.56 -7.72 2.20
CA ILE A 47 1.16 -7.28 3.46
C ILE A 47 2.34 -8.20 3.82
N ASP A 48 2.10 -9.51 3.85
CA ASP A 48 3.11 -10.52 4.20
C ASP A 48 4.32 -10.45 3.27
N LYS A 49 4.07 -10.28 1.96
CA LYS A 49 5.14 -10.14 0.99
C LYS A 49 5.93 -8.85 1.20
N ALA A 50 5.25 -7.71 1.41
CA ALA A 50 5.90 -6.41 1.60
C ALA A 50 6.72 -6.37 2.89
N LEU A 51 6.15 -6.83 4.01
CA LEU A 51 6.85 -6.90 5.30
C LEU A 51 8.00 -7.91 5.25
N GLY A 52 7.83 -9.04 4.57
CA GLY A 52 8.89 -10.05 4.41
C GLY A 52 10.09 -9.58 3.58
N LEU A 53 9.98 -8.48 2.84
CA LEU A 53 11.09 -7.85 2.13
C LEU A 53 11.87 -6.85 2.98
N LEU A 54 11.30 -6.39 4.10
CA LEU A 54 11.90 -5.39 4.96
C LEU A 54 12.76 -6.05 6.06
N PRO A 55 13.88 -5.41 6.46
CA PRO A 55 14.56 -5.76 7.70
C PRO A 55 13.60 -5.67 8.90
N LYS A 56 13.81 -6.55 9.88
CA LYS A 56 12.99 -6.64 11.09
C LYS A 56 12.78 -5.29 11.80
N GLU A 57 13.80 -4.45 11.84
CA GLU A 57 13.73 -3.14 12.48
C GLU A 57 12.71 -2.22 11.79
N LEU A 58 12.62 -2.28 10.45
CA LEU A 58 11.67 -1.47 9.69
C LEU A 58 10.24 -2.01 9.79
N THR A 59 10.06 -3.33 9.83
CA THR A 59 8.74 -3.93 10.05
C THR A 59 8.19 -3.55 11.42
N GLU A 60 9.00 -3.60 12.47
CA GLU A 60 8.60 -3.19 13.83
C GLU A 60 8.20 -1.71 13.90
N ILE A 61 8.88 -0.83 13.15
CA ILE A 61 8.52 0.59 13.07
C ILE A 61 7.19 0.77 12.33
N ALA A 62 7.00 0.08 11.20
CA ALA A 62 5.78 0.14 10.42
C ALA A 62 4.57 -0.37 11.22
N GLU A 63 4.70 -1.48 11.94
CA GLU A 63 3.65 -2.02 12.80
C GLU A 63 3.26 -1.05 13.92
N LYS A 64 4.24 -0.45 14.60
CA LYS A 64 3.98 0.56 15.64
C LYS A 64 3.23 1.76 15.06
N PHE A 65 3.62 2.22 13.87
CA PHE A 65 2.95 3.32 13.18
C PHE A 65 1.49 2.97 12.84
N SER A 66 1.24 1.78 12.31
CA SER A 66 -0.11 1.31 11.97
C SER A 66 -1.00 1.12 13.21
N GLN A 67 -0.45 0.64 14.32
CA GLN A 67 -1.20 0.52 15.59
C GLN A 67 -1.59 1.89 16.17
N LEU A 68 -0.79 2.94 15.94
CA LEU A 68 -1.17 4.30 16.31
C LEU A 68 -2.39 4.81 15.52
N LYS A 69 -2.65 4.29 14.31
CA LYS A 69 -3.83 4.64 13.51
C LYS A 69 -5.15 4.09 14.11
N ILE A 70 -5.11 3.04 14.94
CA ILE A 70 -6.30 2.32 15.46
C ILE A 70 -6.82 2.90 16.80
N LYS A 71 -6.20 3.96 17.34
CA LYS A 71 -6.54 4.51 18.68
C LYS A 71 -7.60 5.63 18.72
N ASN A 72 -8.40 5.84 17.68
CA ASN A 72 -9.45 6.87 17.65
C ASN A 72 -10.85 6.28 17.55
#